data_AF-A0A1M5D717-F1
#
_entry.id   AF-A0A1M5D717-F1
#
_cell.length_a   1.000
_cell.length_b   1.000
_cell.length_c   1.000
_cell.angle_alpha   90.00
_cell.angle_beta   90.00
_cell.angle_gamma   90.00
#
_symmetry.space_group_name_H-M   'P 1'
#
loop_
_entity.id
_entity.type
_entity.pdbx_description
1 polymer ?
#
loop_
_entity_poly.entity_id
_entity_poly.type
_entity_poly.pdbx_seq_one_letter_code
_entity_poly.pdbx_strand_id
1 'polypeptide(L)'
;MAAPSFYTELPPFDELVALAKHNPEAFAMLKRDICEEMILSSSRKMQDRLWAQQSHIDRVVRSCKNADHANVKLMRELSTQMVKFQNALTSNSADDTPSPADVIPFQRYRSNV
;
A
#
# COMPACT_ATOMS: atom_id res chain seq x y z
N MET A 1 -7.57 11.52 20.49
CA MET A 1 -8.77 11.83 19.69
C MET A 1 -8.90 10.74 18.63
N ALA A 2 -9.91 9.89 18.72
CA ALA A 2 -10.20 8.90 17.70
C ALA A 2 -10.80 9.62 16.49
N ALA A 3 -10.18 9.49 15.32
CA ALA A 3 -10.76 9.99 14.08
C ALA A 3 -12.08 9.25 13.81
N PRO A 4 -13.16 9.94 13.39
CA PRO A 4 -14.39 9.27 13.02
C PRO A 4 -14.10 8.34 11.83
N SER A 5 -14.32 7.04 12.04
CA SER A 5 -14.25 6.03 11.00
C SER A 5 -15.53 6.10 10.16
N PHE A 6 -15.49 6.78 9.02
CA PHE A 6 -16.59 6.85 8.07
C PHE A 6 -16.84 5.53 7.31
N TYR A 7 -16.15 4.44 7.66
CA TYR A 7 -16.44 3.06 7.20
C TYR A 7 -17.72 2.47 7.79
N THR A 8 -18.77 3.26 8.01
CA THR A 8 -19.89 2.75 8.81
C THR A 8 -20.72 1.69 8.09
N GLU A 9 -20.63 1.51 6.77
CA GLU A 9 -20.95 0.23 6.12
C GLU A 9 -20.57 0.27 4.63
N LEU A 10 -19.71 -0.66 4.19
CA LEU A 10 -19.65 -1.02 2.78
C LEU A 10 -21.04 -1.53 2.35
N PRO A 11 -21.49 -1.28 1.10
CA PRO A 11 -22.66 -1.96 0.59
C PRO A 11 -22.51 -3.48 0.78
N PRO A 12 -23.61 -4.21 1.05
CA PRO A 12 -23.59 -5.66 1.13
C PRO A 12 -22.88 -6.30 -0.06
N PHE A 13 -22.26 -7.47 0.16
CA PHE A 13 -21.49 -8.15 -0.88
C PHE A 13 -22.29 -8.36 -2.17
N ASP A 14 -23.55 -8.78 -2.04
CA ASP A 14 -24.43 -9.01 -3.19
C ASP A 14 -24.68 -7.72 -3.99
N GLU A 15 -24.78 -6.58 -3.33
CA GLU A 15 -24.92 -5.26 -3.99
C GLU A 15 -23.63 -4.86 -4.69
N LEU A 16 -22.47 -5.11 -4.09
CA LEU A 16 -21.17 -4.86 -4.74
C LEU A 16 -20.98 -5.75 -5.97
N VAL A 17 -21.41 -7.01 -5.90
CA VAL A 17 -21.40 -7.94 -7.04
C VAL A 17 -22.36 -7.47 -8.13
N ALA A 18 -23.56 -7.04 -7.77
CA ALA A 18 -24.53 -6.49 -8.71
C ALA A 18 -23.97 -5.23 -9.39
N LEU A 19 -23.37 -4.32 -8.62
CA LEU A 19 -22.76 -3.09 -9.12
C LEU A 19 -21.60 -3.42 -10.08
N ALA A 20 -20.71 -4.33 -9.72
CA ALA A 20 -19.59 -4.74 -10.58
C ALA A 20 -20.04 -5.38 -11.90
N LYS A 21 -21.17 -6.11 -11.90
CA LYS A 21 -21.71 -6.78 -13.10
C LYS A 21 -22.49 -5.83 -14.00
N HIS A 22 -23.33 -4.99 -13.42
CA HIS A 22 -24.30 -4.17 -14.17
C HIS A 22 -23.81 -2.75 -14.44
N ASN A 23 -22.92 -2.22 -13.59
CA ASN A 23 -22.34 -0.89 -13.74
C ASN A 23 -20.87 -0.85 -13.25
N PRO A 24 -19.93 -1.40 -14.05
CA PRO A 24 -18.53 -1.50 -13.65
C PRO A 24 -17.85 -0.14 -13.44
N GLU A 25 -18.33 0.92 -14.10
CA GLU A 25 -17.83 2.28 -13.90
C GLU A 25 -18.21 2.82 -12.53
N ALA A 26 -19.48 2.68 -12.13
CA ALA A 26 -19.92 3.07 -10.79
C ALA A 26 -19.20 2.27 -9.69
N PHE A 27 -18.93 0.98 -9.93
CA PHE A 27 -18.11 0.18 -9.01
C PHE A 27 -16.66 0.71 -8.92
N ALA A 28 -16.07 1.14 -10.04
CA ALA A 28 -14.75 1.75 -10.05
C ALA A 28 -14.71 3.09 -9.31
N MET A 29 -15.73 3.93 -9.50
CA MET A 29 -15.90 5.19 -8.77
C MET A 29 -16.03 4.95 -7.26
N LEU A 30 -16.91 4.03 -6.84
CA LEU A 30 -17.11 3.69 -5.43
C LEU A 30 -15.78 3.29 -4.75
N LYS A 31 -15.00 2.41 -5.39
CA LYS A 31 -13.67 2.03 -4.86
C LYS A 31 -12.74 3.24 -4.71
N ARG A 32 -12.71 4.11 -5.72
CA ARG A 32 -11.84 5.30 -5.73
C ARG A 32 -12.23 6.25 -4.60
N ASP A 33 -13.52 6.51 -4.43
CA ASP A 33 -14.04 7.43 -3.43
C ASP A 33 -13.73 6.93 -2.01
N ILE A 34 -13.92 5.63 -1.75
CA ILE A 34 -13.58 5.00 -0.47
C ILE A 34 -12.08 5.13 -0.15
N CYS A 35 -11.22 4.90 -1.15
CA CYS A 35 -9.76 5.04 -0.98
C CYS A 35 -9.37 6.51 -0.76
N GLU A 36 -9.90 7.43 -1.55
CA GLU A 36 -9.63 8.87 -1.45
C GLU A 36 -10.04 9.41 -0.08
N GLU A 37 -11.23 9.05 0.40
CA GLU A 37 -11.69 9.43 1.74
C GLU A 37 -10.78 8.87 2.85
N MET A 38 -10.36 7.60 2.74
CA MET A 38 -9.39 7.01 3.68
C MET A 38 -8.12 7.86 3.77
N ILE A 39 -7.59 8.24 2.60
CA ILE A 39 -6.35 8.99 2.51
C ILE A 39 -6.57 10.38 3.11
N LEU A 40 -7.62 11.09 2.70
CA LEU A 40 -7.91 12.45 3.16
C LEU A 40 -8.20 12.52 4.66
N SER A 41 -8.77 11.48 5.25
CA SER A 41 -9.00 11.38 6.71
C SER A 41 -7.73 11.13 7.52
N SER A 42 -6.65 10.68 6.87
CA SER A 42 -5.36 10.44 7.53
C SER A 42 -4.57 11.74 7.78
N SER A 43 -3.59 11.70 8.68
CA SER A 43 -2.71 12.85 8.94
C SER A 43 -2.00 13.33 7.65
N ARG A 44 -1.82 14.64 7.47
CA ARG A 44 -1.16 15.22 6.28
C ARG A 44 0.19 14.56 5.95
N LYS A 45 1.00 14.23 6.97
CA LYS A 45 2.29 13.54 6.80
C LYS A 45 2.16 12.15 6.17
N MET A 46 1.04 11.47 6.39
CA MET A 46 0.77 10.12 5.89
C MET A 46 0.12 10.12 4.51
N GLN A 47 -0.60 11.18 4.15
CA GLN A 47 -1.35 11.28 2.89
C GLN A 47 -0.49 11.02 1.65
N ASP A 48 0.68 11.66 1.55
CA ASP A 48 1.59 11.50 0.41
C ASP A 48 2.02 10.03 0.24
N ARG A 49 2.30 9.35 1.36
CA ARG A 49 2.68 7.94 1.35
C ARG A 49 1.51 7.06 0.92
N LEU A 50 0.30 7.32 1.41
CA LEU A 50 -0.88 6.52 1.05
C LEU A 50 -1.27 6.72 -0.42
N TRP A 51 -1.17 7.94 -0.97
CA TRP A 51 -1.37 8.18 -2.41
C TRP A 51 -0.37 7.41 -3.27
N ALA A 52 0.90 7.38 -2.85
CA ALA A 52 1.92 6.57 -3.52
C ALA A 52 1.60 5.07 -3.42
N GLN A 53 1.10 4.60 -2.27
CA GLN A 53 0.67 3.20 -2.09
C GLN A 53 -0.55 2.85 -2.95
N GLN A 54 -1.56 3.72 -3.02
CA GLN A 54 -2.72 3.51 -3.89
C GLN A 54 -2.29 3.41 -5.36
N SER A 55 -1.42 4.31 -5.81
CA SER A 55 -0.85 4.26 -7.16
C SER A 55 -0.08 2.96 -7.43
N HIS A 56 0.63 2.44 -6.43
CA HIS A 56 1.30 1.14 -6.50
C HIS A 56 0.30 -0.02 -6.62
N ILE A 57 -0.75 -0.03 -5.79
CA ILE A 57 -1.83 -1.02 -5.81
C ILE A 57 -2.50 -1.03 -7.18
N ASP A 58 -2.84 0.13 -7.73
CA ASP A 58 -3.46 0.25 -9.06
C ASP A 58 -2.57 -0.34 -10.16
N ARG A 59 -1.25 -0.09 -10.09
CA ARG A 59 -0.28 -0.66 -11.03
C ARG A 59 -0.19 -2.18 -10.89
N VAL A 60 -0.18 -2.70 -9.66
CA VAL A 60 -0.17 -4.15 -9.40
C VAL A 60 -1.41 -4.81 -9.99
N VAL A 61 -2.60 -4.27 -9.71
CA VAL A 61 -3.87 -4.81 -10.23
C VAL A 61 -3.89 -4.80 -11.76
N ARG A 62 -3.47 -3.69 -12.39
CA ARG A 62 -3.39 -3.58 -13.86
C ARG A 62 -2.44 -4.59 -14.50
N SER A 63 -1.41 -5.05 -13.79
CA SER A 63 -0.47 -6.06 -14.29
C SER A 63 -1.00 -7.51 -14.18
N CYS A 64 -2.13 -7.71 -13.50
CA CYS A 64 -2.68 -9.04 -13.26
C CYS A 64 -3.51 -9.54 -14.45
N LYS A 65 -3.45 -10.85 -14.69
CA LYS A 65 -4.12 -11.52 -15.82
C LYS A 65 -5.62 -11.69 -15.63
N ASN A 66 -6.06 -11.78 -14.38
CA ASN A 66 -7.44 -12.00 -13.97
C ASN A 66 -7.63 -11.57 -12.50
N ALA A 67 -8.88 -11.62 -12.02
CA ALA A 67 -9.25 -11.23 -10.67
C ALA A 67 -8.57 -12.08 -9.59
N ASP A 68 -8.42 -13.40 -9.81
CA ASP A 68 -7.78 -14.29 -8.84
C ASP A 68 -6.30 -13.95 -8.63
N HIS A 69 -5.58 -13.68 -9.74
CA HIS A 69 -4.19 -13.24 -9.66
C HIS A 69 -4.07 -11.89 -8.92
N ALA A 70 -4.98 -10.95 -9.18
CA ALA A 70 -5.02 -9.69 -8.45
C ALA A 70 -5.24 -9.92 -6.95
N ASN A 71 -6.20 -10.76 -6.56
CA ASN A 71 -6.49 -11.09 -5.16
C ASN A 71 -5.27 -11.69 -4.45
N VAL A 72 -4.56 -12.63 -5.08
CA VAL A 72 -3.33 -13.21 -4.52
C VAL A 72 -2.24 -12.16 -4.33
N LYS A 73 -2.05 -11.26 -5.30
CA LYS A 73 -1.05 -10.18 -5.21
C LYS A 73 -1.40 -9.18 -4.12
N LEU A 74 -2.66 -8.77 -4.03
CA LEU A 74 -3.15 -7.85 -3.00
C LEU A 74 -3.00 -8.44 -1.60
N MET A 75 -3.35 -9.71 -1.40
CA MET A 75 -3.16 -10.39 -0.11
C MET A 75 -1.68 -10.44 0.28
N ARG A 76 -0.77 -10.67 -0.68
CA ARG A 76 0.67 -10.69 -0.41
C ARG A 76 1.20 -9.31 0.00
N GLU A 77 0.70 -8.25 -0.63
CA GLU A 77 1.04 -6.87 -0.26
C GLU A 77 0.52 -6.55 1.14
N LEU A 78 -0.74 -6.88 1.43
CA LEU A 78 -1.36 -6.68 2.74
C LEU A 78 -0.57 -7.39 3.85
N SER A 79 -0.21 -8.66 3.65
CA SER A 79 0.62 -9.40 4.60
C SER A 79 1.98 -8.74 4.83
N THR A 80 2.59 -8.19 3.77
CA THR A 80 3.87 -7.48 3.89
C THR A 80 3.73 -6.20 4.72
N GLN A 81 2.65 -5.44 4.53
CA GLN A 81 2.37 -4.25 5.33
C GLN A 81 2.07 -4.61 6.79
N MET A 82 1.35 -5.71 7.04
CA MET A 82 1.07 -6.17 8.40
C MET A 82 2.35 -6.57 9.15
N VAL A 83 3.29 -7.25 8.48
CA VAL A 83 4.60 -7.59 9.07
C VAL A 83 5.40 -6.33 9.39
N LYS A 84 5.45 -5.34 8.48
CA LYS A 84 6.12 -4.06 8.73
C LYS A 84 5.50 -3.32 9.91
N PHE A 85 4.17 -3.34 10.01
CA PHE A 85 3.44 -2.75 11.12
C PHE A 85 3.77 -3.45 12.45
N GLN A 86 3.74 -4.79 12.47
CA GLN A 86 4.14 -5.56 13.65
C GLN A 86 5.57 -5.24 14.08
N ASN A 87 6.52 -5.21 13.14
CA ASN A 87 7.92 -4.86 13.42
C ASN A 87 8.06 -3.44 13.99
N ALA A 88 7.29 -2.47 13.47
CA ALA A 88 7.32 -1.10 13.98
C ALA A 88 6.76 -0.99 15.41
N LEU A 89 5.85 -1.89 15.80
CA LEU A 89 5.32 -1.95 17.17
C LEU A 89 6.23 -2.73 18.13
N THR A 90 6.90 -3.77 17.66
CA THR A 90 7.74 -4.65 18.49
C THR A 90 9.21 -4.23 18.54
N SER A 91 9.66 -3.39 17.62
CA SER A 91 10.99 -2.79 17.66
C SER A 91 11.05 -1.81 18.83
N ASN A 92 11.46 -2.31 19.99
CA ASN A 92 12.03 -1.47 21.03
C ASN A 92 13.26 -0.78 20.43
N SER A 93 13.31 0.54 20.52
CA SER A 93 14.32 1.46 19.96
C SER A 93 15.75 1.28 20.49
N ALA A 94 16.14 0.08 20.92
CA ALA A 94 17.41 -0.22 21.55
C ALA A 94 18.53 -0.63 20.57
N ASP A 95 18.21 -0.90 19.30
CA ASP A 95 19.18 -1.37 18.28
C ASP A 95 19.71 -0.27 17.35
N ASP A 96 19.33 1.00 17.54
CA ASP A 96 19.97 2.15 16.87
C ASP A 96 21.37 2.44 17.46
N THR A 97 22.20 1.41 17.62
CA THR A 97 23.64 1.64 17.66
C THR A 97 24.07 1.92 16.23
N PRO A 98 24.58 3.13 15.91
CA PRO A 98 25.04 3.42 14.56
C PRO A 98 26.18 2.45 14.24
N SER A 99 25.89 1.46 13.39
CA SER A 99 26.90 0.61 12.80
C SER A 99 27.76 1.51 11.92
N PRO A 100 29.08 1.63 12.17
CA PRO A 100 29.94 2.45 11.34
C PRO A 100 29.90 1.90 9.91
N ALA A 101 29.49 2.74 8.96
CA ALA A 101 29.45 2.36 7.57
C ALA A 101 30.88 2.16 7.05
N ASP A 102 31.13 1.00 6.45
CA ASP A 102 32.40 0.73 5.77
C ASP A 102 32.50 1.56 4.49
N VAL A 103 33.39 2.55 4.49
CA VAL A 103 33.70 3.35 3.30
C VAL A 103 34.58 2.51 2.37
N ILE A 104 34.01 1.99 1.29
CA ILE A 104 34.76 1.27 0.26
C ILE A 104 35.35 2.28 -0.74
N PRO A 105 36.69 2.44 -0.81
CA PRO A 105 37.30 3.35 -1.77
C PRO A 105 37.12 2.83 -3.21
N PHE A 106 36.79 3.73 -4.13
CA PHE A 106 36.71 3.40 -5.55
C PHE A 106 38.09 2.97 -6.07
N GLN A 107 38.21 1.72 -6.51
CA GLN A 107 39.40 1.23 -7.18
C GLN A 107 39.50 1.92 -8.55
N ARG A 108 40.56 2.73 -8.75
CA ARG A 108 40.88 3.27 -10.07
C ARG A 108 41.17 2.10 -11.00
N TYR A 109 40.30 1.90 -11.99
CA TYR A 109 40.53 0.99 -13.09
C TYR A 109 41.86 1.37 -13.78
N ARG A 110 42.90 0.52 -13.62
CA ARG A 110 44.12 0.63 -14.41
C ARG A 110 43.85 -0.03 -15.77
N SER A 111 43.60 0.79 -16.78
CA SER A 111 43.70 0.38 -18.18
C SER A 111 45.19 0.13 -18.47
N ASN A 112 45.59 -1.14 -18.56
CA ASN A 112 46.90 -1.49 -19.11
C ASN A 112 46.80 -1.34 -20.63
N VAL A 113 47.49 -0.33 -21.17
CA VAL A 113 47.92 -0.26 -22.56
C VAL A 113 49.21 -1.05 -22.69
#